data_AF-A0A7V9SL51-F1
#
_entry.id   AF-A0A7V9SL51-F1
#
_cell.length_a   1.000
_cell.length_b   1.000
_cell.length_c   1.000
_cell.angle_alpha   90.00
_cell.angle_beta   90.00
_cell.angle_gamma   90.00
#
_symmetry.space_group_name_H-M   'P 1'
#
loop_
_entity.id
_entity.type
_entity.pdbx_description
1 polymer ?
#
loop_
_entity_poly.entity_id
_entity_poly.type
_entity_poly.pdbx_seq_one_letter_code
_entity_poly.pdbx_strand_id
1 'polypeptide(L)'
;MAINGDGQFGKIVQIIGPVVDVEFSNDYLPPIYQALRITSEGFDVETPVDVIAEVQQHLGEGRVRAVSMLPTDGMVRGMQVIDTGGPITVPVGEATLGRVMNVIGDPVDEL
;
A
#
# COMPACT_ATOMS: atom_id res chain seq x y z
N MET A 1 -3.06 12.87 -1.13
CA MET A 1 -1.95 12.33 -1.95
C MET A 1 -2.44 12.21 -3.39
N ALA A 2 -1.90 12.97 -4.34
CA ALA A 2 -2.28 12.85 -5.75
C ALA A 2 -1.62 11.59 -6.33
N ILE A 3 -2.43 10.59 -6.71
CA ILE A 3 -1.94 9.43 -7.46
C ILE A 3 -1.61 9.90 -8.88
N ASN A 4 -0.34 9.87 -9.28
CA ASN A 4 0.00 9.95 -10.69
C ASN A 4 -0.49 8.64 -11.32
N GLY A 5 -1.56 8.72 -12.10
CA GLY A 5 -2.41 7.61 -12.53
C GLY A 5 -1.82 6.63 -13.54
N ASP A 6 -0.51 6.35 -13.48
CA ASP A 6 0.17 5.36 -14.34
C ASP A 6 0.57 4.09 -13.54
N GLY A 7 -0.05 3.88 -12.38
CA GLY A 7 0.25 2.76 -11.49
C GLY A 7 -0.15 1.41 -12.07
N GLN A 8 0.77 0.45 -12.07
CA GLN A 8 0.45 -0.92 -12.44
C GLN A 8 -0.41 -1.60 -11.36
N PHE A 9 -1.32 -2.47 -11.79
CA PHE A 9 -2.23 -3.17 -10.90
C PHE A 9 -1.71 -4.57 -10.55
N GLY A 10 -1.87 -4.94 -9.29
CA GLY A 10 -1.63 -6.28 -8.75
C GLY A 10 -2.84 -6.78 -7.96
N LYS A 11 -2.73 -8.00 -7.45
CA LYS A 11 -3.76 -8.64 -6.63
C LYS A 11 -3.15 -9.30 -5.41
N ILE A 12 -3.86 -9.25 -4.28
CA ILE A 12 -3.43 -9.97 -3.07
C ILE A 12 -3.57 -11.48 -3.29
N VAL A 13 -2.49 -12.23 -3.07
CA VAL A 13 -2.49 -13.70 -3.11
C VAL A 13 -2.56 -14.28 -1.70
N GLN A 14 -1.87 -13.66 -0.74
CA GLN A 14 -1.76 -14.16 0.62
C GLN A 14 -1.63 -13.04 1.64
N ILE A 15 -2.18 -13.26 2.83
CA ILE A 15 -2.15 -12.33 3.96
C ILE A 15 -1.72 -13.15 5.19
N ILE A 16 -0.64 -12.75 5.85
CA ILE A 16 -0.11 -13.36 7.09
C ILE A 16 0.23 -12.23 8.07
N GLY A 17 -0.71 -11.91 8.95
CA GLY A 17 -0.56 -10.77 9.86
C GLY A 17 -0.35 -9.47 9.08
N PRO A 18 0.75 -8.72 9.30
CA PRO A 18 1.05 -7.51 8.55
C PRO A 18 1.70 -7.79 7.19
N VAL A 19 2.07 -9.03 6.88
CA VAL A 19 2.75 -9.41 5.64
C VAL A 19 1.71 -9.74 4.57
N VAL A 20 1.80 -9.09 3.41
CA VAL A 20 0.90 -9.29 2.28
C VAL A 20 1.73 -9.67 1.06
N ASP A 21 1.44 -10.83 0.47
CA ASP A 21 2.04 -11.22 -0.80
C ASP A 21 1.12 -10.80 -1.95
N VAL A 22 1.68 -10.05 -2.90
CA VAL A 22 0.98 -9.43 -4.03
C VAL A 22 1.54 -9.97 -5.33
N GLU A 23 0.68 -10.32 -6.27
CA GLU A 23 1.03 -10.76 -7.61
C GLU A 23 0.72 -9.64 -8.62
N PHE A 24 1.71 -9.28 -9.41
CA PHE A 24 1.61 -8.35 -10.53
C PHE A 24 1.66 -9.12 -11.84
N SER A 25 0.96 -8.62 -12.85
CA SER A 25 0.89 -9.21 -14.20
C SER A 25 1.84 -8.49 -15.17
N ASN A 26 1.95 -9.00 -16.41
CA ASN A 26 2.64 -8.35 -17.53
C ASN A 26 4.16 -8.13 -17.34
N ASP A 27 4.84 -9.10 -16.72
CA ASP A 27 6.28 -9.03 -16.40
C ASP A 27 6.67 -7.79 -15.59
N TYR A 28 5.69 -7.17 -14.92
CA TYR A 28 5.92 -6.05 -14.03
C TYR A 28 6.24 -6.54 -12.62
N LEU A 29 7.25 -5.94 -12.02
CA LEU A 29 7.58 -6.15 -10.62
C LEU A 29 7.98 -4.82 -10.00
N PRO A 30 7.20 -4.29 -9.05
CA PRO A 30 7.58 -3.05 -8.37
C PRO A 30 8.91 -3.24 -7.62
N PRO A 31 9.78 -2.21 -7.59
CA PRO A 31 11.08 -2.32 -6.92
C PRO A 31 10.92 -2.50 -5.41
N ILE A 32 12.00 -2.93 -4.75
CA ILE A 32 12.04 -2.97 -3.27
C ILE A 32 11.93 -1.52 -2.74
N TYR A 33 11.23 -1.35 -1.64
CA TYR A 33 10.84 -0.08 -1.01
C TYR A 33 9.79 0.73 -1.76
N GLN A 34 9.16 0.15 -2.79
CA GLN A 34 8.02 0.77 -3.45
C GLN A 34 6.79 0.73 -2.55
N ALA A 35 6.05 1.84 -2.51
CA ALA A 35 4.75 1.90 -1.85
C ALA A 35 3.64 1.37 -2.77
N LEU A 36 2.82 0.50 -2.21
CA LEU A 36 1.65 -0.10 -2.82
C LEU A 36 0.42 0.35 -2.04
N ARG A 37 -0.67 0.69 -2.74
CA ARG A 37 -1.96 1.02 -2.16
C ARG A 37 -2.93 -0.13 -2.37
N ILE A 38 -3.42 -0.71 -1.28
CA ILE A 38 -4.42 -1.76 -1.26
C ILE A 38 -5.78 -1.10 -1.08
N THR A 39 -6.72 -1.40 -1.97
CA THR A 39 -8.09 -0.87 -1.88
C THR A 39 -9.12 -1.98 -1.92
N SER A 40 -10.24 -1.81 -1.20
CA SER A 40 -11.41 -2.69 -1.30
C SER A 40 -12.35 -2.32 -2.46
N GLU A 41 -11.86 -1.61 -3.48
CA GLU A 41 -12.69 -1.25 -4.64
C GLU A 41 -13.19 -2.51 -5.35
N GLY A 42 -14.51 -2.60 -5.55
CA GLY A 42 -15.15 -3.78 -6.14
C GLY A 42 -15.39 -4.95 -5.17
N PHE A 43 -15.13 -4.78 -3.87
CA PHE A 43 -15.44 -5.77 -2.83
C PHE A 43 -16.49 -5.22 -1.85
N ASP A 44 -17.44 -6.05 -1.44
CA ASP A 44 -18.41 -5.71 -0.40
C ASP A 44 -17.81 -6.07 0.96
N VAL A 45 -17.32 -5.05 1.67
CA VAL A 45 -16.69 -5.16 3.00
C VAL A 45 -17.32 -4.17 3.96
N GLU A 46 -17.47 -4.56 5.23
CA GLU A 46 -18.10 -3.71 6.26
C GLU A 46 -17.35 -2.38 6.46
N THR A 47 -16.02 -2.41 6.37
CA THR A 47 -15.15 -1.25 6.49
C THR A 47 -14.31 -1.12 5.22
N PRO A 48 -14.34 0.03 4.52
CA PRO A 48 -13.49 0.27 3.37
C PRO A 48 -12.01 0.10 3.72
N VAL A 49 -11.30 -0.69 2.91
CA VAL A 49 -9.85 -0.86 3.03
C VAL A 49 -9.19 0.18 2.15
N ASP A 50 -8.34 1.01 2.75
CA ASP A 50 -7.39 1.89 2.06
C ASP A 50 -6.09 1.88 2.84
N VAL A 51 -5.15 1.03 2.41
CA VAL A 51 -3.96 0.72 3.19
C VAL A 51 -2.72 0.80 2.33
N ILE A 52 -1.71 1.50 2.84
CA ILE A 52 -0.38 1.53 2.24
C ILE A 52 0.43 0.33 2.75
N ALA A 53 1.06 -0.38 1.83
CA ALA A 53 2.04 -1.42 2.10
C ALA A 53 3.34 -1.13 1.35
N GLU A 54 4.48 -1.55 1.87
CA GLU A 54 5.79 -1.34 1.23
C GLU A 54 6.41 -2.67 0.81
N VAL A 55 6.90 -2.75 -0.43
CA VAL A 55 7.59 -3.93 -0.95
C VAL A 55 8.92 -4.15 -0.20
N GLN A 56 9.08 -5.32 0.39
CA GLN A 56 10.31 -5.70 1.11
C GLN A 56 11.15 -6.73 0.35
N GLN A 57 10.50 -7.59 -0.46
CA GLN A 57 11.19 -8.69 -1.12
C GLN A 57 10.48 -9.11 -2.41
N HIS A 58 11.26 -9.56 -3.38
CA HIS A 58 10.75 -10.29 -4.55
C HIS A 58 10.72 -11.79 -4.27
N LEU A 59 9.58 -12.43 -4.52
CA LEU A 59 9.39 -13.87 -4.27
C LEU A 59 9.56 -14.71 -5.55
N GLY A 60 9.59 -14.06 -6.72
CA GLY A 60 9.56 -14.73 -8.03
C GLY A 60 8.14 -14.87 -8.58
N GLU A 61 8.00 -15.35 -9.81
CA GLU A 61 6.69 -15.58 -10.47
C GLU A 61 5.77 -14.34 -10.51
N GLY A 62 6.35 -13.14 -10.65
CA GLY A 62 5.57 -11.89 -10.62
C GLY A 62 5.08 -11.48 -9.23
N ARG A 63 5.59 -12.11 -8.15
CA ARG A 63 5.15 -11.87 -6.78
C ARG A 63 6.15 -11.06 -5.97
N VAL A 64 5.60 -10.18 -5.15
CA VAL A 64 6.31 -9.40 -4.16
C VAL A 64 5.74 -9.65 -2.78
N ARG A 65 6.60 -9.59 -1.77
CA ARG A 65 6.22 -9.53 -0.36
C ARG A 65 6.23 -8.09 0.08
N ALA A 66 5.09 -7.61 0.55
CA ALA A 66 4.93 -6.29 1.11
C ALA A 66 4.58 -6.35 2.60
N VAL A 67 4.90 -5.28 3.33
CA VAL A 67 4.53 -5.11 4.73
C VAL A 67 3.54 -3.95 4.82
N SER A 68 2.39 -4.21 5.43
CA SER A 68 1.33 -3.25 5.65
C SER A 68 1.69 -2.23 6.72
N MET A 69 1.46 -0.94 6.45
CA MET A 69 1.68 0.17 7.38
C MET A 69 0.48 0.44 8.29
N LEU A 70 -0.68 -0.13 7.95
CA LEU A 70 -1.93 -0.09 8.73
C LEU A 70 -2.44 -1.51 8.99
N PRO A 71 -3.40 -1.70 9.90
CA PRO A 71 -4.00 -3.02 10.15
C PRO A 71 -4.54 -3.66 8.86
N THR A 72 -4.42 -4.98 8.76
CA THR A 72 -4.86 -5.77 7.60
C THR A 72 -6.27 -6.35 7.78
N ASP A 73 -7.01 -5.92 8.80
CA ASP A 73 -8.38 -6.31 9.05
C ASP A 73 -9.28 -5.97 7.85
N GLY A 74 -10.13 -6.93 7.46
CA GLY A 74 -11.00 -6.78 6.29
C GLY A 74 -10.32 -6.98 4.94
N MET A 75 -8.99 -7.16 4.88
CA MET A 75 -8.32 -7.53 3.63
C MET A 75 -8.69 -8.94 3.19
N VAL A 76 -8.97 -9.10 1.89
CA VAL A 76 -9.33 -10.38 1.28
C VAL A 76 -8.43 -10.65 0.08
N ARG A 77 -8.15 -11.93 -0.18
CA ARG A 77 -7.42 -12.35 -1.39
C ARG A 77 -8.18 -11.90 -2.64
N GLY A 78 -7.42 -11.49 -3.65
CA GLY A 78 -7.95 -10.94 -4.90
C GLY A 78 -8.23 -9.44 -4.86
N MET A 79 -8.13 -8.78 -3.70
CA MET A 79 -8.23 -7.32 -3.61
C MET A 79 -7.18 -6.65 -4.48
N GLN A 80 -7.57 -5.49 -5.03
CA GLN A 80 -6.74 -4.72 -5.94
C GLN A 80 -5.61 -4.04 -5.19
N VAL A 81 -4.42 -4.14 -5.77
CA VAL A 81 -3.22 -3.44 -5.31
C VAL A 81 -2.75 -2.52 -6.42
N ILE A 82 -2.44 -1.28 -6.07
CA ILE A 82 -2.04 -0.23 -7.00
C ILE A 82 -0.61 0.15 -6.64
N ASP A 83 0.30 0.09 -7.60
CA ASP A 83 1.62 0.68 -7.42
C ASP A 83 1.53 2.21 -7.47
N THR A 84 2.08 2.88 -6.45
CA THR A 84 2.08 4.34 -6.35
C THR A 84 3.16 5.03 -7.20
N GLY A 85 4.09 4.27 -7.76
CA GLY A 85 5.16 4.77 -8.63
C GLY A 85 6.41 5.27 -7.88
N GLY A 86 6.42 5.25 -6.55
CA GLY A 86 7.60 5.54 -5.76
C GLY A 86 7.56 4.93 -4.35
N PRO A 87 8.56 5.25 -3.51
CA PRO A 87 8.54 4.88 -2.10
C PRO A 87 7.48 5.65 -1.32
N ILE A 88 7.25 5.27 -0.06
CA ILE A 88 6.40 6.04 0.85
C ILE A 88 6.96 7.45 0.96
N THR A 89 6.11 8.46 0.76
CA THR A 89 6.48 9.87 0.87
C THR A 89 5.70 10.52 1.99
N VAL A 90 6.39 11.34 2.78
CA VAL A 90 5.82 12.05 3.94
C VAL A 90 6.06 13.55 3.77
N PRO A 91 5.16 14.41 4.27
CA PRO A 91 5.35 15.85 4.20
C PRO A 91 6.53 16.27 5.09
N VAL A 92 7.27 17.29 4.65
CA VAL A 92 8.41 17.88 5.36
C VAL A 92 8.37 19.41 5.26
N GLY A 93 9.06 20.10 6.19
CA GLY A 93 9.19 21.56 6.21
C GLY A 93 8.48 22.22 7.39
N GLU A 94 8.46 23.54 7.43
CA GLU A 94 7.89 24.29 8.57
C GLU A 94 6.40 23.98 8.81
N ALA A 95 5.66 23.62 7.75
CA ALA A 95 4.26 23.25 7.83
C ALA A 95 3.99 21.99 8.67
N THR A 96 5.01 21.16 8.94
CA THR A 96 4.86 19.97 9.79
C THR A 96 5.17 20.24 11.27
N LEU A 97 5.68 21.42 11.62
CA LEU A 97 6.01 21.76 12.99
C LEU A 97 4.75 21.83 13.86
N GLY A 98 4.77 21.11 14.98
CA GLY A 98 3.64 21.02 15.90
C GLY A 98 2.53 20.07 15.44
N ARG A 99 2.64 19.46 14.25
CA ARG A 99 1.72 18.43 13.78
C ARG A 99 2.06 17.06 14.37
N VAL A 100 1.05 16.24 14.60
CA VAL A 100 1.21 14.81 14.91
C VAL A 100 0.77 14.01 13.69
N MET A 101 1.66 13.17 13.17
CA MET A 101 1.43 12.39 11.94
C MET A 101 1.70 10.90 12.17
N ASN A 102 1.05 10.06 11.38
CA ASN A 102 1.33 8.63 11.35
C ASN A 102 2.57 8.31 10.48
N VAL A 103 2.91 7.02 10.36
CA VAL A 103 4.09 6.54 9.62
C VAL A 103 4.04 6.84 8.11
N ILE A 104 2.85 7.03 7.54
CA ILE A 104 2.66 7.39 6.13
C ILE A 104 2.51 8.89 5.90
N GLY A 105 2.65 9.70 6.96
CA GLY A 105 2.62 11.16 6.87
C GLY A 105 1.22 11.78 6.91
N ASP A 106 0.18 10.99 7.18
CA ASP A 106 -1.16 11.55 7.39
C ASP A 106 -1.27 12.15 8.79
N PRO A 107 -1.90 13.33 8.92
CA PRO A 107 -2.14 13.97 10.22
C PRO A 107 -3.13 13.15 11.05
N VAL A 108 -2.81 12.96 12.33
CA VAL A 108 -3.67 12.28 13.32
C VAL A 108 -4.04 13.21 14.49
N ASP A 109 -3.79 14.51 14.32
CA ASP A 109 -3.98 15.53 15.35
C ASP A 109 -5.37 16.19 15.37
N GLU A 110 -6.30 15.74 14.53
CA GLU A 110 -7.69 16.28 14.42
C GLU A 110 -7.78 17.81 14.19
N LEU A 111 -6.69 18.42 13.68
CA LEU A 111 -6.55 19.85 13.38
C LEU A 111 -6.71 20.18 11.89
#